data_AF-A0A6N6KWV8-F1
#
_entry.id   AF-A0A6N6KWV8-F1
#
_cell.length_a   1.000
_cell.length_b   1.000
_cell.length_c   1.000
_cell.angle_alpha   90.00
_cell.angle_beta   90.00
_cell.angle_gamma   90.00
#
_symmetry.space_group_name_H-M   'P 1'
#
loop_
_entity.id
_entity.type
_entity.pdbx_description
1 polymer ?
#
loop_
_entity_poly.entity_id
_entity_poly.type
_entity_poly.pdbx_seq_one_letter_code
_entity_poly.pdbx_strand_id
1 'polypeptide(L)'
;MQNAPIVFGNAMPKSGSHLIYQVLKGLDSLGPFVVPGFPPVTRSEANLNLEEDEVLANIQALGAGDIAYGYVHAREPFISALTQPDVATVFVYRDPRDVIVSHVFYATDMYDQHGMNTYYNEELEDMQQRIHAAIVGVDEPEHELSSIRTKYEKYMGWLEQPEVLSLRYEDLIQETENSLNRLLDHIESRGYVTPYLRGVAVEILREAIRPKASGTFRKGQPGEWKEHFSDANVAAFKEHTGDLLVGLGYEENSNW
;
A
#
# COMPACT_ATOMS: atom_id res chain seq x y z
N MET A 1 14.11 -29.93 -2.89
CA MET A 1 13.09 -29.03 -2.34
C MET A 1 13.28 -27.71 -3.06
N GLN A 2 12.27 -27.19 -3.76
CA GLN A 2 12.34 -25.81 -4.25
C GLN A 2 12.40 -24.90 -3.02
N ASN A 3 13.39 -24.02 -2.96
CA ASN A 3 13.46 -23.02 -1.90
C ASN A 3 12.48 -21.92 -2.26
N ALA A 4 11.34 -21.83 -1.57
CA ALA A 4 10.36 -20.78 -1.85
C ALA A 4 10.96 -19.40 -1.55
N PRO A 5 10.66 -18.36 -2.34
CA PRO A 5 11.17 -17.04 -2.08
C PRO A 5 10.58 -16.48 -0.78
N ILE A 6 11.26 -15.48 -0.21
CA ILE A 6 10.61 -14.56 0.74
C ILE A 6 9.52 -13.82 -0.03
N VAL A 7 8.35 -13.64 0.56
CA VAL A 7 7.26 -12.88 -0.07
C VAL A 7 6.99 -11.63 0.74
N PHE A 8 7.22 -10.47 0.14
CA PHE A 8 7.11 -9.18 0.81
C PHE A 8 6.01 -8.31 0.21
N GLY A 9 4.94 -8.08 0.95
CA GLY A 9 3.87 -7.16 0.60
C GLY A 9 4.18 -5.73 1.05
N ASN A 10 4.75 -4.92 0.17
CA ASN A 10 4.89 -3.50 0.44
C ASN A 10 3.65 -2.73 -0.03
N ALA A 11 3.22 -1.72 0.72
CA ALA A 11 2.16 -0.85 0.28
C ALA A 11 2.35 0.57 0.80
N MET A 12 1.77 1.54 0.10
CA MET A 12 1.60 2.87 0.68
C MET A 12 0.53 2.84 1.80
N PRO A 13 0.69 3.61 2.88
CA PRO A 13 -0.37 3.76 3.88
C PRO A 13 -1.69 4.17 3.22
N LYS A 14 -2.78 3.49 3.61
CA LYS A 14 -4.15 3.65 3.04
C LYS A 14 -4.32 3.17 1.58
N SER A 15 -3.34 2.46 1.02
CA SER A 15 -3.40 1.90 -0.34
C SER A 15 -3.69 0.38 -0.38
N GLY A 16 -4.24 -0.18 0.70
CA GLY A 16 -4.65 -1.59 0.72
C GLY A 16 -3.60 -2.57 1.25
N SER A 17 -2.71 -2.15 2.16
CA SER A 17 -1.75 -3.04 2.85
C SER A 17 -2.42 -4.29 3.46
N HIS A 18 -3.56 -4.15 4.13
CA HIS A 18 -4.32 -5.28 4.67
C HIS A 18 -4.88 -6.19 3.57
N LEU A 19 -5.27 -5.64 2.43
CA LEU A 19 -5.80 -6.41 1.29
C LEU A 19 -4.69 -7.27 0.69
N ILE A 20 -3.55 -6.67 0.35
CA ILE A 20 -2.43 -7.43 -0.20
C ILE A 20 -1.90 -8.44 0.81
N TYR A 21 -1.80 -8.08 2.09
CA TYR A 21 -1.40 -9.02 3.12
C TYR A 21 -2.35 -10.24 3.16
N GLN A 22 -3.68 -10.03 3.14
CA GLN A 22 -4.64 -11.14 3.06
C GLN A 22 -4.44 -12.04 1.84
N VAL A 23 -4.20 -11.46 0.67
CA VAL A 23 -3.87 -12.23 -0.55
C VAL A 23 -2.61 -13.05 -0.33
N LEU A 24 -1.52 -12.44 0.15
CA LEU A 24 -0.24 -13.11 0.35
C LEU A 24 -0.34 -14.21 1.41
N LYS A 25 -1.15 -14.03 2.46
CA LYS A 25 -1.40 -15.09 3.45
C LYS A 25 -1.97 -16.35 2.81
N GLY A 26 -2.80 -16.23 1.77
CA GLY A 26 -3.36 -17.39 1.05
C GLY A 26 -2.30 -18.26 0.36
N LEU A 27 -1.06 -17.77 0.19
CA LEU A 27 0.05 -18.59 -0.29
C LEU A 27 0.40 -19.74 0.67
N ASP A 28 0.05 -19.64 1.97
CA ASP A 28 0.22 -20.72 2.95
C ASP A 28 -0.47 -22.04 2.52
N SER A 29 -1.52 -21.91 1.71
CA SER A 29 -2.33 -23.00 1.18
C SER A 29 -1.83 -23.48 -0.20
N LEU A 30 -0.85 -22.79 -0.78
CA LEU A 30 -0.30 -23.05 -2.11
C LEU A 30 1.13 -23.58 -2.11
N GLY A 31 1.79 -23.58 -0.95
CA GLY A 31 3.20 -23.95 -0.85
C GLY A 31 3.77 -23.90 0.57
N PRO A 32 5.10 -23.97 0.71
CA PRO A 32 5.78 -23.93 2.00
C PRO A 32 5.92 -22.49 2.51
N PHE A 33 4.86 -21.69 2.39
CA PHE A 33 4.86 -20.31 2.85
C PHE A 33 4.31 -20.20 4.26
N VAL A 34 4.90 -19.31 5.07
CA VAL A 34 4.51 -19.14 6.47
C VAL A 34 4.40 -17.67 6.83
N VAL A 35 3.46 -17.36 7.71
CA VAL A 35 3.29 -16.03 8.26
C VAL A 35 3.85 -16.07 9.69
N PRO A 36 5.04 -15.51 9.94
CA PRO A 36 5.69 -15.63 11.25
C PRO A 36 4.97 -14.85 12.37
N GLY A 37 3.92 -14.08 12.04
CA GLY A 37 3.01 -13.46 13.02
C GLY A 37 3.42 -12.06 13.46
N PHE A 38 4.38 -11.43 12.79
CA PHE A 38 4.87 -10.10 13.15
C PHE A 38 3.95 -8.97 12.66
N PRO A 39 3.97 -7.79 13.34
CA PRO A 39 3.41 -6.55 12.81
C PRO A 39 4.04 -6.18 11.45
N PRO A 40 3.54 -5.16 10.73
CA PRO A 40 4.26 -4.63 9.58
C PRO A 40 5.72 -4.37 9.96
N VAL A 41 6.70 -4.67 9.08
CA VAL A 41 8.14 -4.58 9.43
C VAL A 41 8.59 -3.17 9.85
N THR A 42 7.77 -2.16 9.59
CA THR A 42 7.94 -0.76 9.98
C THR A 42 7.25 -0.39 11.29
N ARG A 43 6.67 -1.35 12.01
CA ARG A 43 5.85 -1.12 13.20
C ARG A 43 6.24 -2.09 14.32
N SER A 44 6.24 -1.60 15.55
CA SER A 44 6.32 -2.45 16.74
C SER A 44 4.97 -3.13 17.02
N GLU A 45 4.93 -4.09 17.96
CA GLU A 45 3.67 -4.70 18.43
C GLU A 45 2.72 -3.67 19.05
N ALA A 46 3.27 -2.59 19.61
CA ALA A 46 2.52 -1.44 20.11
C ALA A 46 2.09 -0.46 18.99
N ASN A 47 2.28 -0.84 17.72
CA ASN A 47 1.95 -0.05 16.53
C ASN A 47 2.72 1.29 16.39
N LEU A 48 3.85 1.43 17.08
CA LEU A 48 4.74 2.59 16.94
C LEU A 48 5.63 2.44 15.72
N ASN A 49 6.05 3.54 15.10
CA ASN A 49 7.07 3.50 14.04
C ASN A 49 8.37 2.92 14.61
N LEU A 50 9.04 2.09 13.83
CA LEU A 50 10.39 1.61 14.12
C LEU A 50 11.45 2.49 13.44
N GLU A 51 12.64 2.53 14.03
CA GLU A 51 13.80 3.17 13.42
C GLU A 51 14.31 2.38 12.21
N GLU A 52 15.02 3.04 11.29
CA GLU A 52 15.42 2.43 10.02
C GLU A 52 16.28 1.16 10.20
N ASP A 53 17.18 1.15 11.18
CA ASP A 53 18.04 -0.01 11.48
C ASP A 53 17.22 -1.22 11.95
N GLU A 54 16.16 -0.99 12.73
CA GLU A 54 15.25 -2.06 13.18
C GLU A 54 14.42 -2.59 12.02
N VAL A 55 13.93 -1.71 11.15
CA VAL A 55 13.19 -2.10 9.93
C VAL A 55 14.07 -2.98 9.05
N LEU A 56 15.32 -2.57 8.84
CA LEU A 56 16.28 -3.32 8.02
C LEU A 56 16.61 -4.67 8.65
N ALA A 57 16.84 -4.71 9.96
CA ALA A 57 17.09 -5.95 10.69
C ALA A 57 15.90 -6.93 10.56
N ASN A 58 14.66 -6.43 10.65
CA ASN A 58 13.46 -7.24 10.47
C ASN A 58 13.38 -7.83 9.04
N ILE A 59 13.72 -7.04 8.02
CA ILE A 59 13.73 -7.51 6.63
C ILE A 59 14.82 -8.57 6.42
N GLN A 60 16.02 -8.35 6.96
CA GLN A 60 17.16 -9.26 6.84
C GLN A 60 16.99 -10.56 7.62
N ALA A 61 16.12 -10.58 8.64
CA ALA A 61 15.80 -11.77 9.41
C ALA A 61 14.83 -12.72 8.69
N LEU A 62 14.19 -12.29 7.59
CA LEU A 62 13.26 -13.12 6.84
C LEU A 62 13.98 -14.29 6.17
N GLY A 63 13.38 -15.48 6.28
CA GLY A 63 13.84 -16.71 5.67
C GLY A 63 13.01 -17.14 4.47
N ALA A 64 13.52 -18.13 3.73
CA ALA A 64 12.81 -18.73 2.61
C ALA A 64 11.38 -19.18 3.00
N GLY A 65 10.39 -18.73 2.22
CA GLY A 65 8.97 -19.01 2.48
C GLY A 65 8.28 -18.04 3.45
N ASP A 66 9.00 -17.14 4.12
CA ASP A 66 8.36 -16.16 5.00
C ASP A 66 7.52 -15.16 4.20
N ILE A 67 6.33 -14.87 4.72
CA ILE A 67 5.44 -13.81 4.24
C ILE A 67 5.49 -12.66 5.24
N ALA A 68 5.94 -11.49 4.77
CA ALA A 68 5.95 -10.26 5.55
C ALA A 68 5.31 -9.11 4.77
N TYR A 69 5.01 -8.00 5.45
CA TYR A 69 4.46 -6.81 4.82
C TYR A 69 4.90 -5.54 5.54
N GLY A 70 4.79 -4.40 4.88
CA GLY A 70 5.27 -3.13 5.43
C GLY A 70 4.89 -1.90 4.64
N TYR A 71 5.40 -0.76 5.10
CA TYR A 71 5.29 0.55 4.47
C TYR A 71 6.69 1.12 4.22
N VAL A 72 7.49 0.39 3.44
CA VAL A 72 8.92 0.67 3.27
C VAL A 72 9.13 1.65 2.12
N HIS A 73 9.90 2.72 2.36
CA HIS A 73 10.24 3.71 1.35
C HIS A 73 11.20 3.15 0.30
N ALA A 74 11.08 3.62 -0.94
CA ALA A 74 11.95 3.24 -2.05
C ALA A 74 13.29 3.99 -1.98
N ARG A 75 14.18 3.53 -1.11
CA ARG A 75 15.55 4.05 -0.98
C ARG A 75 16.48 2.97 -0.46
N GLU A 76 17.78 3.18 -0.59
CA GLU A 76 18.74 2.33 0.10
C GLU A 76 18.67 2.51 1.63
N PRO A 77 18.96 1.44 2.40
CA PRO A 77 19.37 0.09 1.98
C PRO A 77 18.20 -0.84 1.60
N PHE A 78 16.95 -0.35 1.64
CA PHE A 78 15.76 -1.18 1.48
C PHE A 78 15.52 -1.67 0.06
N ILE A 79 15.86 -0.87 -0.96
CA ILE A 79 15.81 -1.32 -2.36
C ILE A 79 16.68 -2.56 -2.51
N SER A 80 17.98 -2.46 -2.15
CA SER A 80 18.88 -3.61 -2.22
C SER A 80 18.39 -4.80 -1.41
N ALA A 81 17.82 -4.60 -0.21
CA ALA A 81 17.33 -5.69 0.61
C ALA A 81 16.10 -6.42 0.01
N LEU A 82 15.21 -5.69 -0.68
CA LEU A 82 13.92 -6.21 -1.15
C LEU A 82 13.89 -6.56 -2.65
N THR A 83 14.95 -6.30 -3.40
CA THR A 83 15.08 -6.69 -4.82
C THR A 83 16.02 -7.87 -5.04
N GLN A 84 16.38 -8.61 -3.98
CA GLN A 84 17.21 -9.81 -4.12
C GLN A 84 16.49 -10.89 -4.95
N PRO A 85 17.24 -11.75 -5.67
CA PRO A 85 16.64 -12.76 -6.57
C PRO A 85 15.67 -13.73 -5.90
N ASP A 86 15.86 -13.99 -4.60
CA ASP A 86 15.07 -14.87 -3.74
C ASP A 86 13.98 -14.14 -2.94
N VAL A 87 13.73 -12.85 -3.25
CA VAL A 87 12.65 -12.06 -2.67
C VAL A 87 11.62 -11.72 -3.76
N ALA A 88 10.38 -12.09 -3.50
CA ALA A 88 9.21 -11.73 -4.29
C ALA A 88 8.50 -10.52 -3.66
N THR A 89 8.96 -9.33 -4.01
CA THR A 89 8.38 -8.08 -3.51
C THR A 89 7.21 -7.64 -4.37
N VAL A 90 6.06 -7.40 -3.72
CA VAL A 90 4.85 -6.84 -4.33
C VAL A 90 4.65 -5.45 -3.76
N PHE A 91 4.53 -4.44 -4.61
CA PHE A 91 4.24 -3.07 -4.20
C PHE A 91 2.82 -2.67 -4.60
N VAL A 92 2.01 -2.27 -3.62
CA VAL A 92 0.65 -1.80 -3.85
C VAL A 92 0.54 -0.29 -3.61
N TYR A 93 0.05 0.39 -4.66
CA TYR A 93 -0.26 1.81 -4.65
C TYR A 93 -1.72 2.03 -5.05
N ARG A 94 -2.23 3.23 -4.79
CA ARG A 94 -3.64 3.59 -5.01
C ARG A 94 -3.71 4.97 -5.65
N ASP A 95 -4.86 5.33 -6.23
CA ASP A 95 -5.11 6.69 -6.70
C ASP A 95 -4.89 7.68 -5.54
N PRO A 96 -3.95 8.65 -5.65
CA PRO A 96 -3.69 9.63 -4.59
C PRO A 96 -4.94 10.40 -4.15
N ARG A 97 -5.90 10.61 -5.06
CA ARG A 97 -7.17 11.30 -4.76
C ARG A 97 -8.01 10.50 -3.78
N ASP A 98 -8.11 9.18 -3.99
CA ASP A 98 -8.79 8.27 -3.07
C ASP A 98 -8.01 8.08 -1.76
N VAL A 99 -6.67 8.11 -1.79
CA VAL A 99 -5.84 8.04 -0.59
C VAL A 99 -6.11 9.24 0.32
N ILE A 100 -6.25 10.45 -0.22
CA ILE A 100 -6.60 11.65 0.53
C ILE A 100 -7.95 11.47 1.23
N VAL A 101 -9.00 11.09 0.50
CA VAL A 101 -10.33 10.88 1.09
C VAL A 101 -10.27 9.79 2.17
N SER A 102 -9.60 8.68 1.91
CA SER A 102 -9.45 7.61 2.89
C SER A 102 -8.67 8.04 4.13
N HIS A 103 -7.70 8.94 3.98
CA HIS A 103 -6.91 9.48 5.08
C HIS A 103 -7.75 10.42 5.95
N VAL A 104 -8.48 11.35 5.35
CA VAL A 104 -9.33 12.31 6.10
C VAL A 104 -10.34 11.55 6.96
N PHE A 105 -11.13 10.65 6.37
CA PHE A 105 -12.10 9.85 7.14
C PHE A 105 -11.45 8.99 8.23
N TYR A 106 -10.25 8.45 7.96
CA TYR A 106 -9.55 7.65 8.96
C TYR A 106 -9.11 8.50 10.15
N ALA A 107 -8.56 9.69 9.88
CA ALA A 107 -8.07 10.61 10.88
C ALA A 107 -9.20 11.29 11.67
N THR A 108 -10.37 11.53 11.07
CA THR A 108 -11.49 12.19 11.76
C THR A 108 -12.41 11.22 12.49
N ASP A 109 -12.78 10.10 11.85
CA ASP A 109 -13.96 9.30 12.27
C ASP A 109 -13.60 7.91 12.78
N MET A 110 -12.42 7.38 12.40
CA MET A 110 -12.06 5.98 12.68
C MET A 110 -10.97 5.82 13.74
N TYR A 111 -10.10 6.82 13.91
CA TYR A 111 -8.99 6.77 14.85
C TYR A 111 -8.82 8.13 15.54
N ASP A 112 -9.38 8.24 16.73
CA ASP A 112 -9.36 9.45 17.57
C ASP A 112 -7.95 9.85 18.02
N GLN A 113 -7.05 8.88 18.18
CA GLN A 113 -5.64 9.10 18.51
C GLN A 113 -4.77 9.45 17.29
N HIS A 114 -5.35 9.69 16.11
CA HIS A 114 -4.59 10.14 14.96
C HIS A 114 -4.03 11.55 15.18
N GLY A 115 -2.77 11.81 14.83
CA GLY A 115 -2.12 13.13 15.08
C GLY A 115 -2.82 14.32 14.41
N MET A 116 -3.57 14.07 13.32
CA MET A 116 -4.41 15.07 12.64
C MET A 116 -5.85 15.17 13.17
N ASN A 117 -6.27 14.36 14.16
CA ASN A 117 -7.67 14.30 14.58
C ASN A 117 -8.16 15.67 15.09
N THR A 118 -7.46 16.25 16.07
CA THR A 118 -7.77 17.56 16.64
C THR A 118 -7.76 18.65 15.56
N TYR A 119 -6.69 18.75 14.77
CA TYR A 119 -6.60 19.73 13.68
C TYR A 119 -7.77 19.65 12.70
N TYR A 120 -8.11 18.44 12.22
CA TYR A 120 -9.22 18.29 11.28
C TYR A 120 -10.60 18.57 11.89
N ASN A 121 -10.81 18.25 13.17
CA ASN A 121 -12.13 18.36 13.80
C ASN A 121 -12.37 19.71 14.48
N GLU A 122 -11.33 20.38 14.95
CA GLU A 122 -11.43 21.61 15.76
C GLU A 122 -10.97 22.86 14.99
N GLU A 123 -9.96 22.74 14.11
CA GLU A 123 -9.40 23.88 13.37
C GLU A 123 -9.98 24.04 11.95
N LEU A 124 -10.48 22.95 11.35
CA LEU A 124 -11.08 22.97 10.01
C LEU A 124 -12.59 22.77 10.06
N GLU A 125 -13.30 23.57 9.27
CA GLU A 125 -14.76 23.66 9.28
C GLU A 125 -15.44 22.50 8.53
N ASP A 126 -14.84 22.04 7.43
CA ASP A 126 -15.49 21.09 6.53
C ASP A 126 -14.55 20.10 5.82
N MET A 127 -15.16 19.16 5.08
CA MET A 127 -14.44 18.15 4.30
C MET A 127 -13.53 18.76 3.22
N GLN A 128 -13.90 19.90 2.64
CA GLN A 128 -13.15 20.52 1.55
C GLN A 128 -11.83 21.11 2.06
N GLN A 129 -11.86 21.75 3.23
CA GLN A 129 -10.67 22.23 3.92
C GLN A 129 -9.75 21.08 4.34
N ARG A 130 -10.32 19.98 4.87
CA ARG A 130 -9.55 18.77 5.24
C ARG A 130 -8.86 18.12 4.04
N ILE A 131 -9.57 18.01 2.91
CA ILE A 131 -9.00 17.52 1.65
C ILE A 131 -7.89 18.45 1.18
N HIS A 132 -8.10 19.78 1.22
CA HIS A 132 -7.09 20.75 0.82
C HIS A 132 -5.82 20.62 1.67
N ALA A 133 -5.96 20.55 3.00
CA ALA A 133 -4.85 20.31 3.93
C ALA A 133 -4.09 19.01 3.61
N ALA A 134 -4.80 17.92 3.28
CA ALA A 134 -4.17 16.67 2.89
C ALA A 134 -3.48 16.70 1.50
N ILE A 135 -3.92 17.58 0.60
CA ILE A 135 -3.24 17.83 -0.69
C ILE A 135 -1.93 18.56 -0.46
N VAL A 136 -1.99 19.71 0.21
CA VAL A 136 -0.86 20.66 0.31
C VAL A 136 0.11 20.31 1.43
N GLY A 137 -0.36 19.58 2.45
CA GLY A 137 0.36 19.33 3.70
C GLY A 137 -0.01 20.34 4.78
N VAL A 138 0.42 20.06 6.01
CA VAL A 138 0.24 20.91 7.18
C VAL A 138 1.60 21.03 7.87
N ASP A 139 2.00 22.26 8.18
CA ASP A 139 3.25 22.61 8.88
C ASP A 139 2.90 23.39 10.15
N GLU A 140 1.96 22.85 10.92
CA GLU A 140 1.57 23.35 12.23
C GLU A 140 2.21 22.48 13.31
N PRO A 141 2.79 23.05 14.37
CA PRO A 141 3.38 22.27 15.45
C PRO A 141 2.40 21.23 15.99
N GLU A 142 2.86 19.99 16.15
CA GLU A 142 2.08 18.83 16.64
C GLU A 142 1.05 18.27 15.65
N HIS A 143 0.87 18.91 14.49
CA HIS A 143 -0.08 18.53 13.44
C HIS A 143 0.58 18.46 12.07
N GLU A 144 1.85 18.03 12.01
CA GLU A 144 2.59 17.99 10.76
C GLU A 144 2.08 16.89 9.83
N LEU A 145 1.78 17.27 8.59
CA LEU A 145 1.34 16.36 7.54
C LEU A 145 2.11 16.66 6.25
N SER A 146 2.82 15.66 5.73
CA SER A 146 3.43 15.80 4.40
C SER A 146 2.35 15.93 3.32
N SER A 147 2.60 16.78 2.32
CA SER A 147 1.79 16.86 1.11
C SER A 147 1.61 15.48 0.45
N ILE A 148 0.52 15.31 -0.30
CA ILE A 148 0.27 14.04 -1.00
C ILE A 148 1.41 13.72 -1.99
N ARG A 149 1.96 14.74 -2.66
CA ARG A 149 3.09 14.60 -3.58
C ARG A 149 4.33 14.06 -2.86
N THR A 150 4.75 14.73 -1.79
CA THR A 150 5.92 14.32 -0.98
C THR A 150 5.73 12.93 -0.40
N LYS A 151 4.50 12.54 -0.07
CA LYS A 151 4.20 11.18 0.40
C LYS A 151 4.42 10.14 -0.69
N TYR A 152 3.97 10.37 -1.92
CA TYR A 152 4.16 9.43 -3.04
C TYR A 152 5.62 9.36 -3.49
N GLU A 153 6.36 10.48 -3.49
CA GLU A 153 7.78 10.51 -3.88
C GLU A 153 8.63 9.52 -3.07
N LYS A 154 8.30 9.30 -1.80
CA LYS A 154 8.99 8.31 -0.93
C LYS A 154 8.82 6.86 -1.39
N TYR A 155 7.83 6.55 -2.22
CA TYR A 155 7.49 5.19 -2.65
C TYR A 155 7.59 4.97 -4.16
N MET A 156 7.51 6.03 -4.97
CA MET A 156 7.48 5.91 -6.44
C MET A 156 8.69 5.16 -7.01
N GLY A 157 9.85 5.20 -6.36
CA GLY A 157 11.02 4.42 -6.78
C GLY A 157 10.79 2.90 -6.85
N TRP A 158 9.76 2.37 -6.17
CA TRP A 158 9.37 0.96 -6.30
C TRP A 158 8.78 0.61 -7.68
N LEU A 159 8.16 1.59 -8.35
CA LEU A 159 7.62 1.41 -9.70
C LEU A 159 8.72 1.25 -10.74
N GLU A 160 9.92 1.72 -10.42
CA GLU A 160 11.10 1.69 -11.29
C GLU A 160 11.94 0.42 -11.11
N GLN A 161 11.66 -0.38 -10.07
CA GLN A 161 12.40 -1.62 -9.82
C GLN A 161 11.80 -2.77 -10.66
N PRO A 162 12.53 -3.32 -11.65
CA PRO A 162 12.02 -4.43 -12.46
C PRO A 162 11.81 -5.70 -11.63
N GLU A 163 12.45 -5.79 -10.47
CA GLU A 163 12.29 -6.88 -9.53
C GLU A 163 10.99 -6.85 -8.73
N VAL A 164 10.24 -5.75 -8.77
CA VAL A 164 9.05 -5.55 -7.94
C VAL A 164 7.79 -5.67 -8.77
N LEU A 165 6.86 -6.53 -8.35
CA LEU A 165 5.53 -6.56 -8.93
C LEU A 165 4.71 -5.37 -8.39
N SER A 166 4.51 -4.36 -9.23
CA SER A 166 3.66 -3.22 -8.89
C SER A 166 2.19 -3.46 -9.29
N LEU A 167 1.29 -3.30 -8.32
CA LEU A 167 -0.17 -3.46 -8.49
C LEU A 167 -0.92 -2.22 -8.01
N ARG A 168 -1.92 -1.79 -8.78
CA ARG A 168 -2.89 -0.80 -8.32
C ARG A 168 -3.89 -1.47 -7.38
N TYR A 169 -4.27 -0.75 -6.33
CA TYR A 169 -5.35 -1.15 -5.44
C TYR A 169 -6.66 -1.39 -6.20
N GLU A 170 -6.91 -0.56 -7.23
CA GLU A 170 -8.08 -0.65 -8.07
C GLU A 170 -8.10 -1.94 -8.89
N ASP A 171 -6.96 -2.34 -9.45
CA ASP A 171 -6.81 -3.60 -10.20
C ASP A 171 -7.03 -4.83 -9.29
N LEU A 172 -6.64 -4.75 -8.02
CA LEU A 172 -6.90 -5.82 -7.05
C LEU A 172 -8.40 -6.03 -6.77
N ILE A 173 -9.24 -5.02 -7.03
CA ILE A 173 -10.69 -5.05 -6.79
C ILE A 173 -11.47 -5.31 -8.08
N GLN A 174 -11.11 -4.61 -9.15
CA GLN A 174 -11.85 -4.63 -10.41
C GLN A 174 -11.37 -5.75 -11.33
N GLU A 175 -10.08 -6.02 -11.32
CA GLU A 175 -9.40 -7.00 -12.17
C GLU A 175 -8.72 -8.08 -11.31
N THR A 176 -9.39 -8.52 -10.24
CA THR A 176 -8.83 -9.38 -9.19
C THR A 176 -8.16 -10.62 -9.79
N GLU A 177 -8.83 -11.30 -10.72
CA GLU A 177 -8.29 -12.52 -11.34
C GLU A 177 -6.97 -12.26 -12.06
N ASN A 178 -6.91 -11.19 -12.86
CA ASN A 178 -5.72 -10.79 -13.59
C ASN A 178 -4.58 -10.42 -12.62
N SER A 179 -4.89 -9.67 -11.56
CA SER A 179 -3.92 -9.31 -10.52
C SER A 179 -3.36 -10.53 -9.79
N LEU A 180 -4.19 -11.53 -9.49
CA LEU A 180 -3.77 -12.77 -8.84
C LEU A 180 -2.93 -13.65 -9.78
N ASN A 181 -3.24 -13.70 -11.07
CA ASN A 181 -2.39 -14.38 -12.05
C ASN A 181 -1.00 -13.72 -12.14
N ARG A 182 -0.94 -12.39 -12.23
CA ARG A 182 0.33 -11.64 -12.22
C ARG A 182 1.15 -11.88 -10.95
N LEU A 183 0.49 -11.98 -9.80
CA LEU A 183 1.15 -12.35 -8.54
C LEU A 183 1.77 -13.74 -8.63
N LEU A 184 1.00 -14.75 -9.05
CA LEU A 184 1.51 -16.11 -9.14
C LEU A 184 2.65 -16.22 -10.18
N ASP A 185 2.56 -15.52 -11.32
CA ASP A 185 3.65 -15.45 -12.30
C ASP A 185 4.91 -14.80 -11.72
N HIS A 186 4.75 -13.77 -10.88
CA HIS A 186 5.85 -13.16 -10.17
C HIS A 186 6.51 -14.13 -9.18
N ILE A 187 5.74 -14.86 -8.37
CA ILE A 187 6.26 -15.89 -7.47
C ILE A 187 7.00 -17.00 -8.26
N GLU A 188 6.47 -17.42 -9.41
CA GLU A 188 7.11 -18.39 -10.31
C GLU A 188 8.44 -17.89 -10.86
N SER A 189 8.50 -16.62 -11.26
CA SER A 189 9.75 -15.98 -11.71
C SER A 189 10.82 -15.91 -10.61
N ARG A 190 10.42 -16.03 -9.34
CA ARG A 190 11.28 -16.07 -8.14
C ARG A 190 11.60 -17.49 -7.68
N GLY A 191 11.32 -18.49 -8.50
CA GLY A 191 11.79 -19.86 -8.31
C GLY A 191 10.81 -20.79 -7.60
N TYR A 192 9.58 -20.36 -7.34
CA TYR A 192 8.55 -21.23 -6.75
C TYR A 192 7.35 -21.43 -7.67
N VAL A 193 7.15 -22.67 -8.11
CA VAL A 193 5.97 -23.06 -8.91
C VAL A 193 5.04 -23.86 -8.02
N THR A 194 3.82 -23.36 -7.84
CA THR A 194 2.81 -24.06 -7.05
C THR A 194 2.42 -25.40 -7.73
N PRO A 195 2.18 -26.48 -6.96
CA PRO A 195 1.75 -27.76 -7.53
C PRO A 195 0.29 -27.76 -8.00
N TYR A 196 -0.47 -26.71 -7.69
CA TYR A 196 -1.88 -26.57 -8.05
C TYR A 196 -2.03 -26.07 -9.50
N LEU A 197 -3.15 -26.43 -10.13
CA LEU A 197 -3.54 -25.82 -11.42
C LEU A 197 -3.78 -24.32 -11.21
N ARG A 198 -3.40 -23.48 -12.18
CA ARG A 198 -3.49 -22.01 -12.09
C ARG A 198 -4.85 -21.52 -11.59
N GLY A 199 -5.95 -22.00 -12.17
CA GLY A 199 -7.29 -21.59 -11.76
C GLY A 199 -7.65 -21.95 -10.31
N VAL A 200 -7.13 -23.09 -9.81
CA VAL A 200 -7.30 -23.49 -8.41
C VAL A 200 -6.49 -22.59 -7.49
N ALA A 201 -5.24 -22.30 -7.86
CA ALA A 201 -4.39 -21.39 -7.09
C ALA A 201 -5.00 -19.97 -6.99
N VAL A 202 -5.53 -19.47 -8.10
CA VAL A 202 -6.24 -18.18 -8.14
C VAL A 202 -7.46 -18.20 -7.22
N GLU A 203 -8.26 -19.27 -7.22
CA GLU A 203 -9.44 -19.33 -6.36
C GLU A 203 -9.06 -19.37 -4.87
N ILE A 204 -8.03 -20.12 -4.50
CA ILE A 204 -7.50 -20.14 -3.12
C ILE A 204 -7.09 -18.73 -2.66
N LEU A 205 -6.35 -18.00 -3.50
CA LEU A 205 -5.95 -16.61 -3.18
C LEU A 205 -7.16 -15.68 -3.11
N ARG A 206 -8.15 -15.87 -3.98
CA ARG A 206 -9.39 -15.07 -3.99
C ARG A 206 -10.20 -15.28 -2.72
N GLU A 207 -10.32 -16.52 -2.24
CA GLU A 207 -11.05 -16.85 -1.00
C GLU A 207 -10.38 -16.30 0.27
N ALA A 208 -9.06 -16.07 0.23
CA ALA A 208 -8.32 -15.44 1.31
C ALA A 208 -8.65 -13.95 1.49
N ILE A 209 -9.16 -13.28 0.45
CA ILE A 209 -9.53 -11.86 0.48
C ILE A 209 -10.76 -11.64 1.34
N ARG A 210 -10.57 -11.04 2.53
CA ARG A 210 -11.65 -10.68 3.46
C ARG A 210 -11.55 -9.22 3.89
N PRO A 211 -11.91 -8.24 3.02
CA PRO A 211 -11.66 -6.82 3.28
C PRO A 211 -12.33 -6.33 4.57
N LYS A 212 -13.55 -6.82 4.85
CA LYS A 212 -14.32 -6.48 6.07
C LYS A 212 -13.66 -6.92 7.38
N ALA A 213 -12.67 -7.82 7.33
CA ALA A 213 -11.92 -8.22 8.51
C ALA A 213 -10.83 -7.20 8.90
N SER A 214 -10.55 -6.20 8.06
CA SER A 214 -9.65 -5.10 8.43
C SER A 214 -10.38 -4.05 9.26
N GLY A 215 -9.87 -3.73 10.45
CA GLY A 215 -10.39 -2.65 11.29
C GLY A 215 -10.29 -1.25 10.65
N THR A 216 -9.54 -1.12 9.55
CA THR A 216 -9.43 0.13 8.78
C THR A 216 -10.29 0.14 7.51
N PHE A 217 -11.08 -0.91 7.29
CA PHE A 217 -11.97 -1.01 6.13
C PHE A 217 -13.16 -0.05 6.30
N ARG A 218 -13.24 0.95 5.41
CA ARG A 218 -14.38 1.89 5.35
C ARG A 218 -15.27 1.61 4.15
N LYS A 219 -14.72 1.78 2.95
CA LYS A 219 -15.39 1.54 1.66
C LYS A 219 -14.38 0.82 0.75
N GLY A 220 -14.82 -0.24 0.08
CA GLY A 220 -13.98 -1.08 -0.79
C GLY A 220 -14.16 -0.77 -2.27
N GLN A 221 -14.48 0.47 -2.61
CA GLN A 221 -14.77 0.88 -3.99
C GLN A 221 -13.80 1.97 -4.43
N PRO A 222 -13.12 1.81 -5.57
CA PRO A 222 -12.35 2.87 -6.22
C PRO A 222 -13.17 4.07 -6.66
N GLY A 223 -12.54 5.24 -6.70
CA GLY A 223 -13.09 6.46 -7.32
C GLY A 223 -14.03 7.25 -6.41
N GLU A 224 -14.00 7.00 -5.10
CA GLU A 224 -14.83 7.72 -4.14
C GLU A 224 -14.46 9.20 -4.05
N TRP A 225 -13.23 9.57 -4.41
CA TRP A 225 -12.81 10.97 -4.48
C TRP A 225 -13.76 11.86 -5.29
N LYS A 226 -14.43 11.31 -6.32
CA LYS A 226 -15.41 12.03 -7.15
C LYS A 226 -16.65 12.50 -6.37
N GLU A 227 -16.97 11.85 -5.26
CA GLU A 227 -18.08 12.23 -4.38
C GLU A 227 -17.69 13.38 -3.43
N HIS A 228 -16.40 13.58 -3.17
CA HIS A 228 -15.92 14.48 -2.10
C HIS A 228 -15.11 15.67 -2.60
N PHE A 229 -14.40 15.56 -3.72
CA PHE A 229 -13.59 16.66 -4.26
C PHE A 229 -14.48 17.75 -4.84
N SER A 230 -14.31 18.99 -4.38
CA SER A 230 -14.79 20.18 -5.10
C SER A 230 -13.86 20.55 -6.26
N ASP A 231 -14.35 21.43 -7.14
CA ASP A 231 -13.53 22.03 -8.21
C ASP A 231 -12.28 22.73 -7.66
N ALA A 232 -12.38 23.36 -6.48
CA ALA A 232 -11.26 23.99 -5.80
C ALA A 232 -10.21 22.95 -5.34
N ASN A 233 -10.64 21.79 -4.83
CA ASN A 233 -9.72 20.71 -4.49
C ASN A 233 -9.08 20.09 -5.73
N VAL A 234 -9.81 19.94 -6.84
CA VAL A 234 -9.24 19.47 -8.11
C VAL A 234 -8.17 20.44 -8.61
N ALA A 235 -8.44 21.75 -8.58
CA ALA A 235 -7.47 22.77 -8.97
C ALA A 235 -6.21 22.72 -8.09
N ALA A 236 -6.38 22.70 -6.76
CA ALA A 236 -5.27 22.59 -5.82
C ALA A 236 -4.48 21.28 -6.02
N PHE A 237 -5.17 20.15 -6.24
CA PHE A 237 -4.51 18.88 -6.49
C PHE A 237 -3.62 18.96 -7.74
N LYS A 238 -4.13 19.50 -8.85
CA LYS A 238 -3.34 19.67 -10.08
C LYS A 238 -2.13 20.56 -9.86
N GLU A 239 -2.31 21.69 -9.17
CA GLU A 239 -1.24 22.64 -8.86
C GLU A 239 -0.12 22.01 -8.02
N HIS A 240 -0.47 21.27 -6.97
CA HIS A 240 0.49 20.75 -6.00
C HIS A 240 1.08 19.38 -6.34
N THR A 241 0.46 18.62 -7.25
CA THR A 241 0.93 17.26 -7.58
C THR A 241 1.55 17.14 -8.97
N GLY A 242 1.29 18.11 -9.87
CA GLY A 242 1.86 18.13 -11.21
C GLY A 242 1.55 16.87 -12.00
N ASP A 243 2.60 16.13 -12.36
CA ASP A 243 2.54 14.91 -13.18
C ASP A 243 2.29 13.62 -12.39
N LEU A 244 2.00 13.71 -11.07
CA LEU A 244 1.88 12.54 -10.20
C LEU A 244 0.91 11.48 -10.75
N LEU A 245 -0.29 11.87 -11.18
CA LEU A 245 -1.26 10.92 -11.72
C LEU A 245 -0.82 10.29 -13.04
N VAL A 246 -0.04 11.02 -13.84
CA VAL A 246 0.53 10.51 -15.10
C VAL A 246 1.63 9.50 -14.79
N GLY A 247 2.53 9.82 -13.86
CA GLY A 247 3.60 8.90 -13.41
C GLY A 247 3.06 7.61 -12.78
N LEU A 248 1.88 7.67 -12.15
CA LEU A 248 1.18 6.52 -11.59
C LEU A 248 0.26 5.80 -12.60
N GLY A 249 0.11 6.32 -13.81
CA GLY A 249 -0.73 5.74 -14.85
C GLY A 249 -2.24 5.85 -14.61
N TYR A 250 -2.70 6.80 -13.78
CA TYR A 250 -4.11 7.08 -13.54
C TYR A 250 -4.70 8.06 -14.56
N GLU A 251 -3.89 8.94 -15.15
CA GLU A 251 -4.32 9.93 -16.14
C GLU A 251 -3.29 10.05 -17.26
N GLU A 252 -3.71 10.40 -18.47
CA GLU A 252 -2.78 10.57 -19.61
C GLU A 252 -2.06 11.94 -19.58
N ASN A 253 -2.71 12.97 -19.03
CA ASN A 253 -2.23 14.34 -18.96
C ASN A 253 -3.07 15.14 -17.95
N SER A 254 -2.77 16.43 -17.74
CA SER A 254 -3.42 17.29 -16.75
C SER A 254 -4.86 17.74 -17.07
N ASN A 255 -5.46 17.31 -18.19
CA ASN A 255 -6.83 17.71 -18.60
C ASN A 255 -7.96 16.85 -18.03
N TRP A 256 -7.68 16.03 -17.02
CA TRP A 256 -8.67 15.21 -16.31
C TRP A 256 -9.65 16.02 -15.45
#